data_AF-A0A7X1H3Y6-F1
#
_entry.id   AF-A0A7X1H3Y6-F1
#
_cell.length_a   1.000
_cell.length_b   1.000
_cell.length_c   1.000
_cell.angle_alpha   90.00
_cell.angle_beta   90.00
_cell.angle_gamma   90.00
#
_symmetry.space_group_name_H-M   'P 1'
#
loop_
_entity.id
_entity.type
_entity.pdbx_description
1 polymer ?
#
loop_
_entity_poly.entity_id
_entity_poly.type
_entity_poly.pdbx_seq_one_letter_code
_entity_poly.pdbx_strand_id
1 'polypeptide(L)'
;MNRVIVFVFLFGLSFSFGLPKAQAFNIYRVGDEIVGQEYNDVWKSWFDRKFSIWVGVNNNNKEYIFFKGETGLGDATVMVQNSKARMDKLKGAVTKALEWSDVARKNQADTSKGLGCFGDDEYNLCGKDGSAYKENQMGLSFFAANSGKQTNLVINIVDRDNQFIKTSIYIDMIEMKKMLNVVDNIENEFEKARKTAKDQNLFK
;
A
#
# COMPACT_ATOMS: atom_id res chain seq x y z
N MET A 1 -26.65 60.43 33.59
CA MET A 1 -25.88 60.23 32.35
C MET A 1 -24.84 59.16 32.61
N ASN A 2 -24.97 58.06 31.85
CA ASN A 2 -24.13 56.87 31.77
C ASN A 2 -22.63 57.17 31.63
N ARG A 3 -21.77 56.29 32.18
CA ARG A 3 -20.74 55.55 31.41
C ARG A 3 -20.40 54.23 32.09
N VAL A 4 -20.82 53.13 31.47
CA VAL A 4 -20.33 51.77 31.75
C VAL A 4 -19.12 51.55 30.84
N ILE A 5 -17.97 51.19 31.41
CA ILE A 5 -16.77 50.81 30.66
C ILE A 5 -16.90 49.33 30.32
N VAL A 6 -17.06 49.02 29.04
CA VAL A 6 -17.01 47.65 28.53
C VAL A 6 -15.58 47.38 28.08
N PHE A 7 -14.88 46.49 28.78
CA PHE A 7 -13.61 45.91 28.33
C PHE A 7 -13.93 44.83 27.29
N VAL A 8 -13.62 45.10 26.02
CA VAL A 8 -13.62 44.10 24.96
C VAL A 8 -12.25 43.44 24.93
N PHE A 9 -12.14 42.23 25.49
CA PHE A 9 -10.99 41.35 25.30
C PHE A 9 -11.09 40.70 23.92
N LEU A 10 -10.33 41.21 22.94
CA LEU A 10 -10.11 40.55 21.66
C LEU A 10 -8.99 39.51 21.85
N PHE A 11 -9.37 38.24 22.10
CA PHE A 11 -8.47 37.11 21.95
C PHE A 11 -8.20 36.89 20.47
N GLY A 12 -7.04 37.35 19.99
CA GLY A 12 -6.51 37.02 18.68
C GLY A 12 -6.12 35.55 18.63
N LEU A 13 -7.05 34.68 18.21
CA LEU A 13 -6.77 33.31 17.79
C LEU A 13 -6.16 33.33 16.39
N SER A 14 -4.88 33.67 16.29
CA SER A 14 -4.07 33.31 15.12
C SER A 14 -3.73 31.82 15.21
N PHE A 15 -4.71 30.97 14.92
CA PHE A 15 -4.47 29.58 14.57
C PHE A 15 -3.79 29.56 13.20
N SER A 16 -2.46 29.63 13.21
CA SER A 16 -1.64 29.25 12.07
C SER A 16 -1.78 27.74 11.88
N PHE A 17 -2.88 27.32 11.24
CA PHE A 17 -2.98 25.99 10.66
C PHE A 17 -1.86 25.90 9.62
N GLY A 18 -0.73 25.32 10.02
CA GLY A 18 0.26 24.80 9.09
C GLY A 18 -0.43 23.72 8.29
N LEU A 19 -1.03 24.08 7.16
CA LEU A 19 -1.48 23.12 6.17
C LEU A 19 -0.28 22.22 5.87
N PRO A 20 -0.43 20.88 5.92
CA PRO A 20 0.64 19.99 5.51
C PRO A 20 1.02 20.38 4.08
N LYS A 21 2.31 20.69 3.86
CA LYS A 21 2.80 21.04 2.52
C LYS A 21 2.46 19.88 1.60
N ALA A 22 1.50 20.08 0.70
CA ALA A 22 1.14 19.11 -0.32
C ALA A 22 2.41 18.80 -1.13
N GLN A 23 2.88 17.56 -1.08
CA GLN A 23 3.98 17.12 -1.91
C GLN A 23 3.41 16.76 -3.28
N ALA A 24 3.80 17.50 -4.32
CA ALA A 24 3.49 17.12 -5.68
C ALA A 24 4.37 15.94 -6.09
N PHE A 25 3.76 14.92 -6.68
CA PHE A 25 4.42 13.76 -7.26
C PHE A 25 4.00 13.61 -8.71
N ASN A 26 4.95 13.23 -9.57
CA ASN A 26 4.60 12.55 -10.81
C ASN A 26 4.59 11.05 -10.50
N ILE A 27 3.42 10.42 -10.57
CA ILE A 27 3.26 8.99 -10.30
C ILE A 27 2.96 8.22 -11.59
N TYR A 28 3.53 7.03 -11.69
CA TYR A 28 3.40 6.12 -12.83
C TYR A 28 2.95 4.75 -12.33
N ARG A 29 1.94 4.16 -12.97
CA ARG A 29 1.54 2.79 -12.66
C ARG A 29 2.59 1.82 -13.20
N VAL A 30 2.94 0.84 -12.39
CA VAL A 30 3.83 -0.24 -12.78
C VAL A 30 3.00 -1.37 -13.34
N GLY A 31 3.11 -1.61 -14.64
CA GLY A 31 2.41 -2.68 -15.34
C GLY A 31 0.89 -2.64 -15.20
N ASP A 32 0.30 -3.84 -15.27
CA ASP A 32 -1.14 -4.06 -15.19
C ASP A 32 -1.64 -4.15 -13.75
N GLU A 33 -2.94 -3.96 -13.59
CA GLU A 33 -3.63 -4.21 -12.31
C GLU A 33 -3.67 -5.71 -12.02
N ILE A 34 -3.44 -6.06 -10.77
CA ILE A 34 -3.56 -7.43 -10.26
C ILE A 34 -4.98 -7.61 -9.74
N VAL A 35 -5.68 -8.61 -10.26
CA VAL A 35 -7.05 -8.89 -9.81
C VAL A 35 -6.99 -9.92 -8.70
N GLY A 36 -7.64 -9.64 -7.57
CA GLY A 36 -7.84 -10.58 -6.48
C GLY A 36 -9.28 -10.56 -6.03
N GLN A 37 -9.55 -11.24 -4.92
CA GLN A 37 -10.89 -11.31 -4.34
C GLN A 37 -10.89 -10.79 -2.91
N GLU A 38 -11.95 -10.09 -2.53
CA GLU A 38 -12.22 -9.68 -1.15
C GLU A 38 -13.53 -10.33 -0.72
N TYR A 39 -13.54 -10.91 0.48
CA TYR A 39 -14.76 -11.44 1.07
C TYR A 39 -15.52 -10.33 1.78
N ASN A 40 -16.76 -10.08 1.37
CA ASN A 40 -17.61 -9.14 2.06
C ASN A 40 -18.49 -9.87 3.08
N ASP A 41 -18.31 -9.55 4.35
CA ASP A 41 -19.04 -10.17 5.45
C ASP A 41 -20.54 -9.85 5.48
N VAL A 42 -20.96 -8.70 4.96
CA VAL A 42 -22.37 -8.27 4.94
C VAL A 42 -23.14 -9.04 3.88
N TRP A 43 -22.58 -9.13 2.67
CA TRP A 43 -23.18 -9.81 1.52
C TRP A 43 -22.84 -11.31 1.46
N LYS A 44 -21.99 -11.79 2.38
CA LYS A 44 -21.48 -13.17 2.45
C LYS A 44 -20.95 -13.70 1.13
N SER A 45 -20.37 -12.81 0.33
CA SER A 45 -19.97 -13.07 -1.05
C SER A 45 -18.56 -12.56 -1.32
N TRP A 46 -17.88 -13.22 -2.26
CA TRP A 46 -16.60 -12.78 -2.79
C TRP A 46 -16.81 -11.79 -3.93
N PHE A 47 -16.00 -10.74 -3.96
CA PHE A 47 -16.02 -9.73 -5.00
C PHE A 47 -14.62 -9.53 -5.55
N ASP A 48 -14.54 -9.30 -6.85
CA ASP A 48 -13.28 -8.94 -7.47
C ASP A 48 -12.82 -7.57 -6.97
N ARG A 49 -11.52 -7.46 -6.72
CA ARG A 49 -10.83 -6.24 -6.30
C ARG A 49 -9.52 -6.12 -7.03
N LYS A 50 -9.17 -4.89 -7.38
CA LYS A 50 -7.91 -4.58 -8.02
C LYS A 50 -6.86 -4.16 -7.01
N PHE A 51 -5.64 -4.59 -7.25
CA PHE A 51 -4.43 -4.12 -6.60
C PHE A 51 -3.49 -3.55 -7.65
N SER A 52 -2.87 -2.41 -7.37
CA SER A 52 -1.91 -1.79 -8.29
C SER A 52 -0.71 -1.19 -7.55
N ILE A 53 0.44 -1.25 -8.20
CA ILE A 53 1.69 -0.65 -7.72
C ILE A 53 1.96 0.57 -8.57
N TRP A 54 2.29 1.69 -7.93
CA TRP A 54 2.70 2.92 -8.58
C TRP A 54 4.04 3.37 -8.02
N VAL A 55 4.77 4.16 -8.80
CA VAL A 55 6.04 4.75 -8.41
C VAL A 55 6.02 6.24 -8.65
N GLY A 56 6.73 7.00 -7.83
CA GLY A 56 6.85 8.44 -8.03
C GLY A 56 8.07 9.03 -7.37
N VAL A 57 8.44 10.22 -7.83
CA VAL A 57 9.56 11.00 -7.30
C VAL A 57 9.02 12.31 -6.76
N ASN A 58 9.39 12.68 -5.53
CA ASN A 58 9.00 13.97 -4.96
C ASN A 58 9.96 15.09 -5.39
N ASN A 59 9.64 16.32 -5.01
CA ASN A 59 10.46 17.50 -5.31
C ASN A 59 11.91 17.46 -4.76
N ASN A 60 12.19 16.57 -3.80
CA ASN A 60 13.53 16.38 -3.23
C ASN A 60 14.27 15.18 -3.86
N ASN A 61 13.82 14.69 -5.01
CA ASN A 61 14.34 13.51 -5.69
C ASN A 61 14.29 12.21 -4.86
N LYS A 62 13.41 12.15 -3.86
CA LYS A 62 13.15 10.90 -3.13
C LYS A 62 12.12 10.08 -3.89
N GLU A 63 12.43 8.81 -4.06
CA GLU A 63 11.60 7.82 -4.72
C GLU A 63 10.63 7.17 -3.74
N TYR A 64 9.39 6.98 -4.16
CA TYR A 64 8.33 6.37 -3.39
C TYR A 64 7.57 5.34 -4.21
N ILE A 65 7.16 4.27 -3.56
CA ILE A 65 6.26 3.25 -4.07
C ILE A 65 4.90 3.47 -3.41
N PHE A 66 3.84 3.38 -4.19
CA PHE A 66 2.47 3.48 -3.71
C PHE A 66 1.76 2.15 -3.99
N PHE A 67 1.27 1.53 -2.93
CA PHE A 67 0.43 0.33 -3.01
C PHE A 67 -1.03 0.76 -2.91
N LYS A 68 -1.83 0.44 -3.93
CA LYS A 68 -3.24 0.80 -3.98
C LYS A 68 -4.10 -0.44 -4.09
N GLY A 69 -5.03 -0.61 -3.15
CA GLY A 69 -6.04 -1.66 -3.18
C GLY A 69 -7.42 -1.06 -3.31
N GLU A 70 -8.16 -1.50 -4.32
CA GLU A 70 -9.56 -1.12 -4.52
C GLU A 70 -10.40 -1.56 -3.32
N THR A 71 -11.32 -0.70 -2.94
CA THR A 71 -12.35 -0.95 -1.94
C THR A 71 -13.71 -0.55 -2.52
N GLY A 72 -14.80 -0.87 -1.83
CA GLY A 72 -16.14 -0.45 -2.28
C GLY A 72 -16.39 1.07 -2.29
N LEU A 73 -15.50 1.88 -1.71
CA LEU A 73 -15.68 3.33 -1.53
C LEU A 73 -14.53 4.19 -2.10
N GLY A 74 -13.55 3.55 -2.76
CA GLY A 74 -12.32 4.19 -3.26
C GLY A 74 -11.10 3.28 -3.07
N ASP A 75 -9.90 3.84 -3.12
CA ASP A 75 -8.67 3.07 -2.95
C ASP A 75 -8.07 3.26 -1.55
N ALA A 76 -7.68 2.15 -0.92
CA ALA A 76 -6.75 2.18 0.21
C ALA A 76 -5.32 2.37 -0.34
N THR A 77 -4.63 3.43 0.07
CA THR A 77 -3.28 3.73 -0.43
C THR A 77 -2.24 3.70 0.69
N VAL A 78 -1.13 3.02 0.45
CA VAL A 78 0.05 3.05 1.33
C VAL A 78 1.25 3.52 0.52
N MET A 79 1.86 4.62 0.97
CA MET A 79 3.08 5.17 0.40
C MET A 79 4.28 4.70 1.20
N VAL A 80 5.35 4.30 0.52
CA VAL A 80 6.61 3.93 1.17
C VAL A 80 7.80 4.50 0.40
N GLN A 81 8.80 5.03 1.10
CA GLN A 81 10.05 5.41 0.45
C GLN A 81 10.72 4.16 -0.16
N ASN A 82 11.18 4.27 -1.41
CA ASN A 82 11.88 3.21 -2.13
C ASN A 82 13.22 2.89 -1.48
N SER A 83 13.58 1.61 -1.45
CA SER A 83 14.93 1.15 -1.16
C SER A 83 15.14 -0.26 -1.72
N LYS A 84 16.39 -0.60 -2.04
CA LYS A 84 16.73 -1.96 -2.52
C LYS A 84 16.24 -3.05 -1.57
N ALA A 85 16.41 -2.86 -0.26
CA ALA A 85 15.95 -3.82 0.74
C ALA A 85 14.43 -4.00 0.74
N ARG A 86 13.64 -2.93 0.53
CA ARG A 86 12.18 -3.01 0.40
C ARG A 86 11.80 -3.74 -0.89
N MET A 87 12.53 -3.53 -1.98
CA MET A 87 12.28 -4.21 -3.25
C MET A 87 12.60 -5.70 -3.21
N ASP A 88 13.76 -6.05 -2.66
CA ASP A 88 14.13 -7.45 -2.45
C ASP A 88 13.13 -8.16 -1.52
N LYS A 89 12.62 -7.46 -0.49
CA LYS A 89 11.59 -7.98 0.41
C LYS A 89 10.25 -8.20 -0.30
N LEU A 90 9.80 -7.26 -1.13
CA LEU A 90 8.55 -7.40 -1.88
C LEU A 90 8.63 -8.56 -2.88
N LYS A 91 9.70 -8.59 -3.69
CA LYS A 91 9.95 -9.66 -4.64
C LYS A 91 10.06 -11.01 -3.93
N GLY A 92 10.85 -11.08 -2.85
CA GLY A 92 11.01 -12.28 -2.04
C GLY A 92 9.70 -12.78 -1.44
N ALA A 93 8.82 -11.89 -0.96
CA ALA A 93 7.51 -12.26 -0.44
C ALA A 93 6.63 -12.92 -1.51
N VAL A 94 6.54 -12.33 -2.71
CA VAL A 94 5.74 -12.87 -3.82
C VAL A 94 6.30 -14.21 -4.31
N THR A 95 7.62 -14.29 -4.54
CA THR A 95 8.29 -15.55 -4.93
C THR A 95 8.04 -16.65 -3.91
N LYS A 96 8.19 -16.35 -2.62
CA LYS A 96 7.97 -17.31 -1.54
C LYS A 96 6.51 -17.77 -1.43
N ALA A 97 5.54 -16.90 -1.71
CA ALA A 97 4.13 -17.27 -1.78
C ALA A 97 3.86 -18.28 -2.90
N LEU A 98 4.49 -18.09 -4.07
CA LEU A 98 4.41 -19.04 -5.19
C LEU A 98 5.03 -20.39 -4.82
N GLU A 99 6.25 -20.40 -4.25
CA GLU A 99 6.91 -21.62 -3.79
C GLU A 99 6.08 -22.38 -2.75
N TRP A 100 5.55 -21.65 -1.77
CA TRP A 100 4.69 -22.24 -0.74
C TRP A 100 3.35 -22.73 -1.28
N SER A 101 2.83 -22.12 -2.35
CA SER A 101 1.63 -22.62 -3.04
C SER A 101 1.88 -24.03 -3.61
N ASP A 102 3.03 -24.24 -4.25
CA ASP A 102 3.38 -25.55 -4.81
C ASP A 102 3.66 -26.59 -3.71
N VAL A 103 4.34 -26.19 -2.64
CA VAL A 103 4.58 -27.05 -1.46
C VAL A 103 3.26 -27.44 -0.80
N ALA A 104 2.34 -26.51 -0.60
CA ALA A 104 1.04 -26.76 0.02
C ALA A 104 0.20 -27.74 -0.80
N ARG A 105 0.13 -27.58 -2.13
CA ARG A 105 -0.58 -28.53 -3.01
C ARG A 105 0.03 -29.91 -2.97
N LYS A 106 1.35 -30.02 -3.08
CA LYS A 106 2.06 -31.30 -3.09
C LYS A 106 1.86 -32.06 -1.78
N ASN A 107 1.89 -31.36 -0.66
CA ASN A 107 1.80 -31.95 0.67
C ASN A 107 0.38 -31.98 1.24
N GLN A 108 -0.62 -31.53 0.47
CA GLN A 108 -2.01 -31.43 0.91
C GLN A 108 -2.19 -30.65 2.23
N ALA A 109 -1.40 -29.59 2.40
CA ALA A 109 -1.25 -28.91 3.68
C ALA A 109 -2.03 -27.60 3.73
N ASP A 110 -2.72 -27.38 4.85
CA ASP A 110 -3.36 -26.12 5.20
C ASP A 110 -2.44 -25.33 6.12
N THR A 111 -2.20 -24.05 5.80
CA THR A 111 -1.28 -23.21 6.57
C THR A 111 -1.54 -21.73 6.33
N SER A 112 -1.09 -20.91 7.28
CA SER A 112 -1.06 -19.46 7.14
C SER A 112 0.26 -18.92 7.72
N LYS A 113 0.93 -18.05 6.97
CA LYS A 113 2.26 -17.54 7.32
C LYS A 113 2.45 -16.10 6.84
N GLY A 114 3.01 -15.24 7.71
CA GLY A 114 3.44 -13.90 7.33
C GLY A 114 4.61 -13.92 6.35
N LEU A 115 4.56 -13.07 5.33
CA LEU A 115 5.60 -12.93 4.31
C LEU A 115 6.34 -11.60 4.40
N GLY A 116 5.68 -10.55 4.89
CA GLY A 116 6.31 -9.25 5.05
C GLY A 116 5.27 -8.16 5.27
N CYS A 117 5.75 -6.94 5.45
CA CYS A 117 4.90 -5.77 5.55
C CYS A 117 5.71 -4.48 5.33
N PHE A 118 5.02 -3.42 4.94
CA PHE A 118 5.51 -2.16 4.38
C PHE A 118 4.74 -0.99 4.99
N GLY A 119 5.41 0.07 5.42
CA GLY A 119 4.81 1.26 6.04
C GLY A 119 5.77 2.45 6.14
N ASP A 120 5.26 3.56 6.69
CA ASP A 120 5.88 4.89 6.59
C ASP A 120 7.17 5.09 7.40
N ASP A 121 7.35 4.42 8.54
CA ASP A 121 8.52 4.64 9.41
C ASP A 121 9.50 3.44 9.42
N GLU A 122 10.78 3.75 9.54
CA GLU A 122 11.91 2.82 9.69
C GLU A 122 11.75 1.93 10.94
N TYR A 123 11.00 2.43 11.93
CA TYR A 123 10.70 1.78 13.21
C TYR A 123 9.27 1.25 13.32
N ASN A 124 8.44 1.40 12.29
CA ASN A 124 7.06 0.98 12.36
C ASN A 124 6.92 -0.53 12.20
N LEU A 125 6.68 -1.17 13.35
CA LEU A 125 6.28 -2.55 13.48
C LEU A 125 4.94 -2.75 12.76
N CYS A 126 5.01 -3.16 11.50
CA CYS A 126 4.15 -4.28 11.15
C CYS A 126 4.43 -5.39 12.18
N GLY A 127 3.38 -5.95 12.80
CA GLY A 127 3.59 -7.07 13.73
C GLY A 127 4.47 -8.13 13.07
N LYS A 128 5.18 -8.92 13.89
CA LYS A 128 6.17 -9.92 13.44
C LYS A 128 5.65 -10.91 12.37
N ASP A 129 4.35 -10.91 12.13
CA ASP A 129 3.62 -11.92 11.37
C ASP A 129 3.03 -11.41 10.03
N GLY A 130 3.53 -10.29 9.48
CA GLY A 130 3.15 -9.82 8.13
C GLY A 130 1.74 -9.27 7.99
N SER A 131 1.07 -8.98 9.11
CA SER A 131 -0.26 -8.37 9.16
C SER A 131 -0.15 -6.85 9.35
N ALA A 132 -1.07 -6.08 8.74
CA ALA A 132 -1.18 -4.62 8.90
C ALA A 132 -2.16 -4.30 10.06
N TYR A 133 -1.77 -3.41 11.00
CA TYR A 133 -2.51 -3.26 12.26
C TYR A 133 -2.98 -1.85 12.59
N LYS A 134 -2.13 -0.82 12.45
CA LYS A 134 -2.36 0.45 13.15
C LYS A 134 -2.04 1.73 12.38
N GLU A 135 -1.34 1.69 11.27
CA GLU A 135 -0.99 2.89 10.49
C GLU A 135 -1.13 2.62 9.00
N ASN A 136 -0.73 3.57 8.15
CA ASN A 136 -0.63 3.38 6.71
C ASN A 136 0.36 2.25 6.41
N GLN A 137 -0.17 1.04 6.25
CA GLN A 137 0.62 -0.18 6.20
C GLN A 137 0.01 -1.19 5.25
N MET A 138 0.88 -1.88 4.51
CA MET A 138 0.54 -3.02 3.68
C MET A 138 1.20 -4.28 4.26
N GLY A 139 0.40 -5.26 4.66
CA GLY A 139 0.84 -6.59 5.11
C GLY A 139 0.68 -7.64 4.01
N LEU A 140 1.62 -8.57 3.94
CA LEU A 140 1.60 -9.73 3.04
C LEU A 140 1.64 -11.02 3.85
N SER A 141 0.72 -11.93 3.54
CA SER A 141 0.72 -13.28 4.11
C SER A 141 0.36 -14.33 3.06
N PHE A 142 0.87 -15.54 3.26
CA PHE A 142 0.48 -16.72 2.50
C PHE A 142 -0.65 -17.44 3.23
N PHE A 143 -1.62 -17.92 2.48
CA PHE A 143 -2.73 -18.72 2.98
C PHE A 143 -2.95 -19.94 2.08
N ALA A 144 -3.05 -21.13 2.69
CA ALA A 144 -3.44 -22.37 2.04
C ALA A 144 -4.56 -23.07 2.81
N ALA A 145 -5.57 -23.55 2.09
CA ALA A 145 -6.73 -24.24 2.63
C ALA A 145 -7.23 -25.35 1.69
N ASN A 146 -8.18 -26.15 2.19
CA ASN A 146 -8.80 -27.26 1.46
C ASN A 146 -7.74 -28.27 0.99
N SER A 147 -6.91 -28.71 1.93
CA SER A 147 -5.77 -29.59 1.67
C SER A 147 -4.82 -28.99 0.62
N GLY A 148 -4.50 -27.70 0.78
CA GLY A 148 -3.63 -26.95 -0.12
C GLY A 148 -4.18 -26.70 -1.53
N LYS A 149 -5.44 -27.02 -1.84
CA LYS A 149 -6.06 -26.75 -3.16
C LYS A 149 -6.29 -25.26 -3.38
N GLN A 150 -6.65 -24.53 -2.34
CA GLN A 150 -6.79 -23.09 -2.37
C GLN A 150 -5.52 -22.48 -1.79
N THR A 151 -4.81 -21.68 -2.59
CA THR A 151 -3.57 -21.01 -2.19
C THR A 151 -3.61 -19.56 -2.62
N ASN A 152 -3.38 -18.63 -1.70
CA ASN A 152 -3.44 -17.20 -1.96
C ASN A 152 -2.27 -16.46 -1.32
N LEU A 153 -1.81 -15.41 -1.99
CA LEU A 153 -1.15 -14.28 -1.35
C LEU A 153 -2.23 -13.32 -0.88
N VAL A 154 -2.27 -13.03 0.41
CA VAL A 154 -3.20 -12.07 1.00
C VAL A 154 -2.47 -10.75 1.18
N ILE A 155 -3.02 -9.70 0.56
CA ILE A 155 -2.57 -8.32 0.72
C ILE A 155 -3.57 -7.59 1.63
N ASN A 156 -3.11 -7.18 2.80
CA ASN A 156 -3.88 -6.37 3.72
C ASN A 156 -3.38 -4.92 3.64
N ILE A 157 -4.24 -3.97 3.30
CA ILE A 157 -3.90 -2.54 3.28
C ILE A 157 -4.73 -1.82 4.32
N VAL A 158 -4.08 -1.01 5.13
CA VAL A 158 -4.71 -0.08 6.07
C VAL A 158 -4.29 1.33 5.66
N ASP A 159 -5.25 2.18 5.31
CA ASP A 159 -5.07 3.60 5.00
C ASP A 159 -5.85 4.41 6.03
N ARG A 160 -5.11 5.00 6.99
CA ARG A 160 -5.69 5.81 8.05
C ARG A 160 -6.00 7.22 7.62
N ASP A 161 -5.24 7.76 6.67
CA ASP A 161 -5.41 9.12 6.20
C ASP A 161 -6.72 9.28 5.43
N ASN A 162 -7.18 8.21 4.76
CA ASN A 162 -8.45 8.17 4.05
C ASN A 162 -9.53 7.44 4.87
N GLN A 163 -10.05 8.07 5.93
CA GLN A 163 -11.21 7.57 6.69
C GLN A 163 -11.07 6.16 7.31
N PHE A 164 -9.84 5.71 7.58
CA PHE A 164 -9.57 4.35 8.07
C PHE A 164 -10.06 3.24 7.11
N ILE A 165 -9.90 3.44 5.81
CA ILE A 165 -10.20 2.40 4.82
C ILE A 165 -9.22 1.24 5.00
N LYS A 166 -9.78 0.02 5.01
CA LYS A 166 -9.02 -1.23 5.05
C LYS A 166 -9.53 -2.16 3.97
N THR A 167 -8.62 -2.93 3.37
CA THR A 167 -8.98 -3.97 2.41
C THR A 167 -8.07 -5.17 2.55
N SER A 168 -8.62 -6.34 2.30
CA SER A 168 -7.94 -7.63 2.31
C SER A 168 -8.16 -8.33 0.97
N ILE A 169 -7.14 -8.31 0.11
CA ILE A 169 -7.22 -8.83 -1.25
C ILE A 169 -6.49 -10.17 -1.32
N TYR A 170 -7.22 -11.20 -1.71
CA TYR A 170 -6.71 -12.56 -1.90
C TYR A 170 -6.34 -12.74 -3.37
N ILE A 171 -5.06 -12.95 -3.62
CA ILE A 171 -4.49 -13.06 -4.96
C ILE A 171 -4.11 -14.53 -5.20
N ASP A 172 -4.65 -15.11 -6.26
CA ASP A 172 -4.38 -16.50 -6.63
C ASP A 172 -3.00 -16.67 -7.29
N MET A 173 -2.62 -17.90 -7.64
CA MET A 173 -1.30 -18.17 -8.21
C MET A 173 -1.08 -17.54 -9.60
N ILE A 174 -2.13 -17.37 -10.41
CA ILE A 174 -2.02 -16.76 -11.74
C ILE A 174 -1.67 -15.27 -11.56
N GLU A 175 -2.39 -14.62 -10.67
CA GLU A 175 -2.26 -13.20 -10.38
C GLU A 175 -0.99 -12.90 -9.56
N MET A 176 -0.52 -13.83 -8.71
CA MET A 176 0.81 -13.76 -8.08
C MET A 176 1.95 -13.73 -9.10
N LYS A 177 1.86 -14.50 -10.20
CA LYS A 177 2.87 -14.48 -11.27
C LYS A 177 2.86 -13.15 -12.03
N LYS A 178 1.68 -12.58 -12.28
CA LYS A 178 1.55 -11.23 -12.84
C LYS A 178 2.14 -10.18 -11.89
N MET A 179 1.87 -10.28 -10.59
CA MET A 179 2.43 -9.40 -9.59
C MET A 179 3.96 -9.44 -9.56
N LEU A 180 4.57 -10.63 -9.72
CA LEU A 180 6.02 -10.75 -9.81
C LEU A 180 6.58 -9.98 -11.02
N ASN A 181 5.95 -10.08 -12.19
CA ASN A 181 6.33 -9.31 -13.38
C ASN A 181 6.16 -7.80 -13.16
N VAL A 182 5.12 -7.37 -12.44
CA VAL A 182 4.94 -5.97 -12.06
C VAL A 182 6.10 -5.51 -11.16
N VAL A 183 6.43 -6.29 -10.13
CA VAL A 183 7.54 -5.97 -9.21
C VAL A 183 8.88 -5.86 -9.95
N ASP A 184 9.13 -6.72 -10.92
CA ASP A 184 10.37 -6.69 -11.73
C ASP A 184 10.49 -5.45 -12.62
N ASN A 185 9.38 -4.77 -12.91
CA ASN A 185 9.35 -3.57 -13.75
C ASN A 185 9.40 -2.25 -12.96
N ILE A 186 9.48 -2.29 -11.63
CA ILE A 186 9.45 -1.09 -10.78
C ILE A 186 10.60 -0.11 -11.13
N GLU A 187 11.82 -0.61 -11.32
CA GLU A 187 12.98 0.25 -11.65
C GLU A 187 12.80 0.98 -12.99
N ASN A 188 12.25 0.30 -13.99
CA ASN A 188 11.98 0.88 -15.32
C ASN A 188 11.00 2.05 -15.22
N GLU A 189 9.98 1.95 -14.36
CA GLU A 189 9.04 3.05 -14.15
C GLU A 189 9.65 4.19 -13.30
N PHE A 190 10.56 3.87 -12.37
CA PHE A 190 11.33 4.91 -11.67
C PHE A 190 12.24 5.69 -12.61
N GLU A 191 12.82 5.08 -13.65
CA GLU A 191 13.56 5.82 -14.69
C GLU A 191 12.69 6.87 -15.39
N LYS A 192 11.45 6.53 -15.73
CA LYS A 192 10.49 7.47 -16.33
C LYS A 192 10.09 8.58 -15.35
N ALA A 193 9.88 8.24 -14.08
CA ALA A 193 9.55 9.19 -13.04
C ALA A 193 10.69 10.20 -12.81
N ARG A 194 11.95 9.72 -12.75
CA ARG A 194 13.16 10.54 -12.63
C ARG A 194 13.33 11.48 -13.82
N LYS A 195 13.12 10.99 -15.05
CA LYS A 195 13.20 11.81 -16.27
C LYS A 195 12.21 12.97 -16.22
N THR A 196 10.96 12.69 -15.89
CA THR A 196 9.91 13.71 -15.82
C THR A 196 10.16 14.73 -14.71
N ALA A 197 10.63 14.28 -13.54
CA ALA A 197 11.00 15.18 -12.45
C ALA A 197 12.15 16.13 -12.85
N LYS A 198 13.15 15.63 -13.58
CA LYS A 198 14.24 16.45 -14.13
C LYS A 198 13.72 17.49 -15.12
N ASP A 199 12.86 17.08 -16.05
CA ASP A 199 12.34 17.96 -17.09
C ASP A 199 11.47 19.08 -16.49
N GLN A 200 10.67 18.79 -15.45
CA GLN A 200 9.88 19.82 -14.75
C GLN A 200 10.74 20.83 -13.98
N ASN A 201 11.88 20.41 -13.42
CA ASN A 201 12.80 21.33 -12.76
C ASN A 201 13.46 22.32 -13.73
N LEU A 202 13.46 22.05 -15.05
CA LEU A 202 13.95 23.00 -16.06
C LEU A 202 13.01 24.20 -16.28
N PHE A 203 11.78 24.14 -15.77
CA PHE A 203 10.76 25.19 -15.91
C PHE A 203 10.44 25.91 -14.59
N LYS A 204 11.26 25.71 -13.54
CA LYS A 204 11.19 26.44 -12.26
C LYS A 204 12.30 27.48 -12.21
#